data_AF-A0A7V5V7G0-F1
#
_entry.id   AF-A0A7V5V7G0-F1
#
_cell.length_a   1.000
_cell.length_b   1.000
_cell.length_c   1.000
_cell.angle_alpha   90.00
_cell.angle_beta   90.00
_cell.angle_gamma   90.00
#
_symmetry.space_group_name_H-M   'P 1'
#
loop_
_entity.id
_entity.type
_entity.pdbx_description
1 polymer ?
#
loop_
_entity_poly.entity_id
_entity_poly.type
_entity_poly.pdbx_seq_one_letter_code
_entity_poly.pdbx_strand_id
1 'polypeptide(L)'
;MRESAPLQGQGRAARGVEGYWRGPGEPLKGGTLLRRFPPKRERSGTMHEKAFVFALLTAVIWGMAPAVEKAGLAGRLDPYVGVVIRTIPITITSLAGLLFMGRWNELAQVDPRSALLVTAGGLLAGFLGQLTLYTALKAGEASVVVSIAATYPLVALVVSVLFLGESLTFQKAAGAALVVGGVILLK
;
A
#
# COMPACT_ATOMS: atom_id res chain seq x y z
N MET A 1 24.00 -68.77 -16.43
CA MET A 1 24.72 -68.70 -15.14
C MET A 1 24.95 -67.25 -14.74
N ARG A 2 24.08 -66.69 -13.89
CA ARG A 2 24.40 -66.01 -12.63
C ARG A 2 23.14 -65.28 -12.16
N GLU A 3 22.66 -65.79 -11.04
CA GLU A 3 21.58 -65.36 -10.18
C GLU A 3 22.15 -64.36 -9.16
N SER A 4 21.38 -63.31 -8.80
CA SER A 4 21.27 -62.77 -7.43
C SER A 4 20.53 -61.41 -7.39
N ALA A 5 19.25 -61.49 -7.04
CA ALA A 5 18.54 -60.82 -5.93
C ALA A 5 18.56 -59.27 -5.72
N PRO A 6 17.52 -58.73 -5.03
CA PRO A 6 17.08 -57.33 -5.10
C PRO A 6 17.54 -56.47 -3.93
N LEU A 7 17.44 -55.14 -4.05
CA LEU A 7 17.57 -54.20 -2.92
C LEU A 7 16.26 -53.45 -2.68
N GLN A 8 15.54 -53.87 -1.64
CA GLN A 8 14.65 -53.03 -0.85
C GLN A 8 15.48 -52.08 0.03
N GLY A 9 15.01 -50.85 0.25
CA GLY A 9 15.38 -50.10 1.45
C GLY A 9 15.25 -48.58 1.42
N GLN A 10 14.12 -48.10 1.98
CA GLN A 10 13.98 -46.85 2.77
C GLN A 10 13.94 -45.53 1.96
N GLY A 11 13.01 -44.58 2.13
CA GLY A 11 12.10 -44.26 3.24
C GLY A 11 12.40 -42.83 3.75
N ARG A 12 11.37 -41.96 3.81
CA ARG A 12 11.33 -40.54 4.28
C ARG A 12 11.55 -39.50 3.15
N ALA A 13 10.70 -38.49 2.90
CA ALA A 13 9.59 -37.92 3.65
C ALA A 13 8.60 -37.24 2.69
N ALA A 14 7.43 -37.84 2.49
CA ALA A 14 6.23 -37.16 2.01
C ALA A 14 5.19 -37.24 3.14
N ARG A 15 5.39 -36.46 4.19
CA ARG A 15 4.40 -36.25 5.25
C ARG A 15 4.30 -34.75 5.48
N GLY A 16 3.19 -34.14 5.04
CA GLY A 16 2.91 -32.74 5.34
C GLY A 16 1.92 -32.01 4.44
N VAL A 17 0.96 -32.67 3.78
CA VAL A 17 -0.04 -31.96 2.95
C VAL A 17 -1.50 -32.36 3.26
N GLU A 18 -1.75 -33.14 4.31
CA GLU A 18 -3.08 -33.71 4.59
C GLU A 18 -3.79 -33.09 5.80
N GLY A 19 -3.78 -31.76 5.94
CA GLY A 19 -4.36 -31.11 7.13
C GLY A 19 -5.09 -29.78 6.96
N TYR A 20 -5.18 -29.21 5.75
CA TYR A 20 -5.58 -27.80 5.60
C TYR A 20 -6.90 -27.51 4.88
N TRP A 21 -7.74 -28.53 4.68
CA TRP A 21 -9.11 -28.32 4.22
C TRP A 21 -10.07 -29.15 5.06
N ARG A 22 -10.70 -28.52 6.07
CA ARG A 22 -11.93 -29.06 6.71
C ARG A 22 -13.13 -28.40 6.04
N GLY A 23 -14.11 -29.20 5.64
CA GLY A 23 -15.35 -28.76 5.01
C GLY A 23 -16.20 -27.85 5.91
N PRO A 24 -17.20 -27.17 5.34
CA PRO A 24 -18.03 -26.21 6.07
C PRO A 24 -18.93 -26.92 7.09
N GLY A 25 -18.74 -26.65 8.39
CA GLY A 25 -19.66 -27.13 9.43
C GLY A 25 -19.10 -27.35 10.84
N GLU A 26 -17.78 -27.27 11.08
CA GLU A 26 -17.27 -27.43 12.45
C GLU A 26 -17.28 -26.12 13.26
N PRO A 27 -17.77 -26.14 14.52
CA PRO A 27 -17.80 -24.95 15.37
C PRO A 27 -16.39 -24.59 15.83
N LEU A 28 -16.08 -23.30 15.76
CA LEU A 28 -14.80 -22.71 16.14
C LEU A 28 -14.54 -22.93 17.64
N LYS A 29 -13.55 -23.75 18.00
CA LYS A 29 -12.96 -23.70 19.35
C LYS A 29 -12.12 -22.41 19.46
N GLY A 30 -12.35 -21.69 20.55
CA GLY A 30 -12.00 -20.29 20.71
C GLY A 30 -10.52 -19.94 20.54
N GLY A 31 -10.32 -18.65 20.23
CA GLY A 31 -9.01 -17.99 20.26
C GLY A 31 -8.61 -17.34 18.94
N THR A 32 -8.91 -16.05 18.84
CA THR A 32 -8.22 -15.06 17.98
C THR A 32 -8.64 -14.98 16.50
N LEU A 33 -9.68 -14.18 16.24
CA LEU A 33 -10.19 -13.75 14.93
C LEU A 33 -9.23 -12.87 14.09
N LEU A 34 -7.99 -12.66 14.51
CA LEU A 34 -7.13 -11.59 13.95
C LEU A 34 -6.00 -12.04 13.01
N ARG A 35 -5.84 -13.33 12.71
CA ARG A 35 -4.82 -13.78 11.73
C ARG A 35 -5.45 -14.12 10.39
N ARG A 36 -5.75 -13.10 9.58
CA ARG A 36 -6.37 -13.24 8.25
C ARG A 36 -5.50 -12.78 7.07
N PHE A 37 -4.25 -12.39 7.32
CA PHE A 37 -3.27 -12.12 6.27
C PHE A 37 -2.24 -13.25 6.23
N PRO A 38 -2.07 -13.96 5.09
CA PRO A 38 -1.01 -14.95 4.97
C PRO A 38 0.36 -14.26 5.13
N PRO A 39 1.31 -14.85 5.87
CA PRO A 39 2.64 -14.26 6.04
C PRO A 39 3.32 -14.11 4.67
N LYS A 40 3.86 -12.91 4.41
CA LYS A 40 4.52 -12.52 3.17
C LYS A 40 5.83 -13.33 2.99
N ARG A 41 5.90 -14.21 2.00
CA ARG A 41 7.17 -14.83 1.57
C ARG A 41 7.99 -13.79 0.81
N GLU A 42 9.03 -13.24 1.43
CA GLU A 42 10.04 -12.43 0.73
C GLU A 42 10.92 -13.33 -0.14
N ARG A 43 10.67 -13.34 -1.46
CA ARG A 43 11.66 -13.80 -2.44
C ARG A 43 12.64 -12.66 -2.70
N SER A 44 13.84 -12.76 -2.13
CA SER A 44 14.95 -11.84 -2.38
C SER A 44 15.51 -12.05 -3.80
N GLY A 45 15.81 -10.97 -4.51
CA GLY A 45 16.51 -11.05 -5.79
C GLY A 45 16.24 -9.88 -6.74
N THR A 46 15.00 -9.71 -7.21
CA THR A 46 14.70 -8.78 -8.34
C THR A 46 13.49 -7.86 -8.11
N MET A 47 12.63 -8.15 -7.13
CA MET A 47 11.43 -7.35 -6.84
C MET A 47 11.71 -6.05 -6.07
N HIS A 48 12.81 -5.99 -5.30
CA HIS A 48 13.16 -4.82 -4.50
C HIS A 48 13.59 -3.63 -5.35
N GLU A 49 14.32 -3.87 -6.44
CA GLU A 49 14.83 -2.79 -7.30
C GLU A 49 13.70 -2.06 -8.02
N LYS A 50 12.73 -2.80 -8.59
CA LYS A 50 11.57 -2.19 -9.25
C LYS A 50 10.73 -1.37 -8.28
N ALA A 51 10.45 -1.90 -7.08
CA ALA A 51 9.68 -1.18 -6.07
C ALA A 51 10.39 0.10 -5.63
N PHE A 52 11.71 0.05 -5.45
CA PHE A 52 12.51 1.21 -5.10
C PHE A 52 12.49 2.29 -6.19
N VAL A 53 12.67 1.88 -7.46
CA VAL A 53 12.61 2.82 -8.60
C VAL A 53 11.23 3.48 -8.71
N PHE A 54 10.14 2.71 -8.61
CA PHE A 54 8.79 3.28 -8.64
C PHE A 54 8.51 4.20 -7.44
N ALA A 55 9.03 3.87 -6.26
CA ALA A 55 8.90 4.74 -5.09
C ALA A 55 9.67 6.06 -5.28
N LEU A 56 10.86 6.03 -5.89
CA LEU A 56 11.63 7.24 -6.19
C LEU A 56 10.93 8.10 -7.25
N LEU A 57 10.42 7.49 -8.32
CA LEU A 57 9.61 8.21 -9.32
C LEU A 57 8.36 8.82 -8.69
N THR A 58 7.71 8.08 -7.78
CA THR A 58 6.57 8.59 -7.03
C THR A 58 6.97 9.81 -6.21
N ALA A 59 8.10 9.76 -5.49
CA ALA A 59 8.60 10.88 -4.70
C ALA A 59 8.88 12.13 -5.55
N VAL A 60 9.43 11.98 -6.75
CA VAL A 60 9.63 13.09 -7.68
C VAL A 60 8.30 13.68 -8.15
N ILE A 61 7.36 12.83 -8.60
CA ILE A 61 6.05 13.26 -9.09
C ILE A 61 5.24 13.95 -7.99
N TRP A 62 5.15 13.32 -6.82
CA TRP A 62 4.44 13.87 -5.66
C TRP A 62 5.16 15.04 -5.01
N GLY A 63 6.46 15.20 -5.21
CA GLY A 63 7.21 16.38 -4.76
C GLY A 63 6.89 17.63 -5.59
N MET A 64 6.65 17.46 -6.89
CA MET A 64 6.30 18.57 -7.79
C MET A 64 4.83 19.00 -7.67
N ALA A 65 3.92 18.04 -7.45
CA ALA A 65 2.48 18.30 -7.48
C ALA A 65 2.01 19.41 -6.52
N PRO A 66 2.40 19.43 -5.23
CA PRO A 66 1.94 20.46 -4.28
C PRO A 66 2.31 21.89 -4.68
N ALA A 67 3.40 22.10 -5.42
CA ALA A 67 3.77 23.43 -5.90
C ALA A 67 2.76 23.93 -6.96
N VAL A 68 2.37 23.06 -7.90
CA VAL A 68 1.35 23.37 -8.91
C VAL A 68 -0.02 23.52 -8.26
N GLU A 69 -0.37 22.63 -7.34
CA GLU A 69 -1.64 22.65 -6.60
C GLU A 69 -1.77 23.94 -5.77
N LYS A 70 -0.69 24.35 -5.07
CA LYS A 70 -0.67 25.62 -4.34
C LYS A 70 -0.83 26.81 -5.27
N ALA A 71 -0.17 26.82 -6.43
CA ALA A 71 -0.34 27.90 -7.41
C ALA A 71 -1.80 28.01 -7.87
N GLY A 72 -2.48 26.88 -8.11
CA GLY A 72 -3.91 26.86 -8.42
C GLY A 72 -4.82 27.34 -7.28
N LEU A 73 -4.43 27.08 -6.03
CA LEU A 73 -5.16 27.50 -4.84
C LEU A 73 -4.90 28.95 -4.41
N ALA A 74 -3.90 29.63 -5.00
CA ALA A 74 -3.55 31.01 -4.66
C ALA A 74 -4.67 32.03 -4.96
N GLY A 75 -5.60 31.68 -5.86
CA GLY A 75 -6.80 32.45 -6.13
C GLY A 75 -7.92 32.24 -5.09
N ARG A 76 -9.16 32.51 -5.51
CA ARG A 76 -10.36 32.30 -4.67
C ARG A 76 -10.88 30.86 -4.69
N LEU A 77 -10.12 29.92 -5.24
CA LEU A 77 -10.54 28.53 -5.36
C LEU A 77 -10.65 27.89 -3.97
N ASP A 78 -11.85 27.45 -3.60
CA ASP A 78 -12.08 26.73 -2.35
C ASP A 78 -11.36 25.35 -2.38
N PRO A 79 -10.68 24.94 -1.29
CA PRO A 79 -10.00 23.64 -1.23
C PRO A 79 -10.87 22.45 -1.61
N TYR A 80 -12.14 22.42 -1.19
CA TYR A 80 -13.07 21.35 -1.52
C TYR A 80 -13.34 21.31 -3.02
N VAL A 81 -13.63 22.48 -3.62
CA VAL A 81 -13.82 22.61 -5.06
C VAL A 81 -12.56 22.19 -5.82
N GLY A 82 -11.37 22.54 -5.31
CA GLY A 82 -10.10 22.09 -5.85
C GLY A 82 -9.95 20.57 -5.88
N VAL A 83 -10.36 19.87 -4.80
CA VAL A 83 -10.36 18.40 -4.75
C VAL A 83 -11.29 17.80 -5.81
N VAL A 84 -12.48 18.38 -6.01
CA VAL A 84 -13.41 17.94 -7.06
C VAL A 84 -12.79 18.13 -8.45
N ILE A 85 -12.28 19.34 -8.74
CA ILE A 85 -11.70 19.68 -10.04
C ILE A 85 -10.53 18.76 -10.39
N ARG A 86 -9.62 18.46 -9.46
CA ARG A 86 -8.50 17.55 -9.74
C ARG A 86 -8.95 16.10 -10.00
N THR A 87 -10.08 15.69 -9.42
CA THR A 87 -10.54 14.30 -9.47
C THR A 87 -11.17 13.97 -10.83
N ILE A 88 -11.75 14.96 -11.51
CA ILE A 88 -12.36 14.82 -12.84
C ILE A 88 -11.35 14.27 -13.88
N PRO A 89 -10.21 14.94 -14.17
CA PRO A 89 -9.26 14.45 -15.17
C PRO A 89 -8.61 13.13 -14.75
N ILE A 90 -8.38 12.89 -13.46
CA ILE A 90 -7.88 11.60 -12.94
C ILE A 90 -8.87 10.48 -13.28
N THR A 91 -10.15 10.68 -13.01
CA THR A 91 -11.21 9.70 -13.29
C THR A 91 -11.30 9.42 -14.79
N ILE A 92 -11.40 10.48 -15.60
CA ILE A 92 -11.49 10.36 -17.06
C ILE A 92 -10.29 9.59 -17.62
N THR A 93 -9.08 9.96 -17.25
CA THR A 93 -7.85 9.34 -17.76
C THR A 93 -7.73 7.88 -17.31
N SER A 94 -8.13 7.57 -16.08
CA SER A 94 -8.10 6.20 -15.55
C SER A 94 -9.08 5.29 -16.29
N LEU A 95 -10.31 5.77 -16.53
CA LEU A 95 -11.33 5.02 -17.29
C LEU A 95 -10.93 4.86 -18.76
N ALA A 96 -10.41 5.92 -19.39
CA ALA A 96 -9.90 5.87 -20.76
C ALA A 96 -8.75 4.86 -20.90
N GLY A 97 -7.85 4.80 -19.91
CA GLY A 97 -6.77 3.81 -19.87
C GLY A 97 -7.28 2.37 -19.82
N LEU A 98 -8.28 2.08 -18.99
CA LEU A 98 -8.89 0.74 -18.94
C LEU A 98 -9.53 0.34 -20.27
N LEU A 99 -10.23 1.28 -20.91
CA LEU A 99 -10.84 1.06 -22.22
C LEU A 99 -9.78 0.81 -23.30
N PHE A 100 -8.74 1.65 -23.35
CA PHE A 100 -7.64 1.51 -24.32
C PHE A 100 -6.88 0.19 -24.17
N MET A 101 -6.70 -0.29 -22.94
CA MET A 101 -6.06 -1.58 -22.66
C MET A 101 -6.99 -2.78 -22.89
N GLY A 102 -8.28 -2.58 -23.17
CA GLY A 102 -9.27 -3.66 -23.31
C GLY A 102 -9.58 -4.39 -22.00
N ARG A 103 -9.31 -3.76 -20.84
CA ARG A 103 -9.36 -4.39 -19.50
C ARG A 103 -10.65 -4.09 -18.74
N TRP A 104 -11.68 -3.59 -19.43
CA TRP A 104 -12.94 -3.18 -18.80
C TRP A 104 -13.62 -4.32 -18.01
N ASN A 105 -13.54 -5.55 -18.52
CA ASN A 105 -14.13 -6.73 -17.89
C ASN A 105 -13.48 -7.08 -16.54
N GLU A 106 -12.26 -6.63 -16.27
CA GLU A 106 -11.59 -6.87 -14.99
C GLU A 106 -12.31 -6.18 -13.83
N LEU A 107 -12.97 -5.04 -14.07
CA LEU A 107 -13.75 -4.33 -13.04
C LEU A 107 -14.89 -5.20 -12.48
N ALA A 108 -15.55 -5.98 -13.34
CA ALA A 108 -16.63 -6.87 -12.95
C ALA A 108 -16.14 -8.12 -12.19
N GLN A 109 -14.85 -8.44 -12.30
CA GLN A 109 -14.23 -9.60 -11.66
C GLN A 109 -13.57 -9.26 -10.32
N VAL A 110 -13.58 -7.99 -9.90
CA VAL A 110 -12.96 -7.57 -8.64
C VAL A 110 -13.73 -8.15 -7.45
N ASP A 111 -13.00 -8.79 -6.55
CA ASP A 111 -13.51 -9.25 -5.26
C ASP A 111 -14.10 -8.06 -4.44
N PRO A 112 -15.35 -8.12 -3.95
CA PRO A 112 -16.01 -7.01 -3.26
C PRO A 112 -15.25 -6.50 -2.03
N ARG A 113 -14.57 -7.39 -1.31
CA ARG A 113 -13.77 -7.00 -0.13
C ARG A 113 -12.56 -6.17 -0.55
N SER A 114 -11.89 -6.57 -1.62
CA SER A 114 -10.77 -5.84 -2.21
C SER A 114 -11.23 -4.49 -2.74
N ALA A 115 -12.36 -4.44 -3.44
CA ALA A 115 -12.97 -3.19 -3.90
C ALA A 115 -13.29 -2.25 -2.73
N LEU A 116 -13.85 -2.76 -1.63
CA LEU A 116 -14.16 -1.97 -0.44
C LEU A 116 -12.88 -1.40 0.21
N LEU A 117 -11.84 -2.21 0.38
CA LEU A 117 -10.58 -1.76 0.98
C LEU A 117 -9.89 -0.69 0.13
N VAL A 118 -9.86 -0.87 -1.20
CA VAL A 118 -9.30 0.13 -2.13
C VAL A 118 -10.14 1.41 -2.13
N THR A 119 -11.47 1.30 -2.10
CA THR A 119 -12.37 2.45 -2.02
C THR A 119 -12.17 3.22 -0.72
N ALA A 120 -12.09 2.52 0.41
CA ALA A 120 -11.80 3.15 1.71
C ALA A 120 -10.45 3.86 1.72
N GLY A 121 -9.41 3.23 1.15
CA GLY A 121 -8.10 3.86 0.97
C GLY A 121 -8.16 5.10 0.08
N GLY A 122 -8.93 5.05 -1.02
CA GLY A 122 -9.16 6.18 -1.92
C GLY A 122 -9.91 7.34 -1.25
N LEU A 123 -10.90 7.06 -0.41
CA LEU A 123 -11.60 8.09 0.37
C LEU A 123 -10.69 8.72 1.43
N LEU A 124 -9.89 7.92 2.13
CA LEU A 124 -8.96 8.41 3.14
C LEU A 124 -7.83 9.25 2.52
N ALA A 125 -7.11 8.73 1.53
CA ALA A 125 -5.96 9.39 0.95
C ALA A 125 -6.35 10.40 -0.14
N GLY A 126 -7.20 9.98 -1.09
CA GLY A 126 -7.54 10.75 -2.29
C GLY A 126 -8.54 11.87 -2.05
N PHE A 127 -9.46 11.71 -1.07
CA PHE A 127 -10.45 12.73 -0.73
C PHE A 127 -10.10 13.47 0.57
N LEU A 128 -10.13 12.78 1.72
CA LEU A 128 -9.93 13.44 3.02
C LEU A 128 -8.50 13.99 3.19
N GLY A 129 -7.49 13.18 2.88
CA GLY A 129 -6.09 13.58 2.93
C GLY A 129 -5.78 14.72 1.97
N GLN A 130 -6.35 14.70 0.76
CA GLN A 130 -6.18 15.81 -0.16
C GLN A 130 -6.90 17.08 0.30
N LEU A 131 -8.11 16.96 0.85
CA LEU A 131 -8.86 18.11 1.34
C LEU A 131 -8.10 18.84 2.45
N THR A 132 -7.55 18.09 3.40
CA THR A 132 -6.72 18.66 4.47
C THR A 132 -5.41 19.23 3.94
N LEU A 133 -4.76 18.55 2.98
CA LEU A 133 -3.55 19.05 2.32
C LEU A 133 -3.82 20.38 1.58
N TYR A 134 -4.89 20.47 0.78
CA TYR A 134 -5.25 21.68 0.05
C TYR A 134 -5.58 22.84 0.99
N THR A 135 -6.30 22.54 2.06
CA THR A 135 -6.61 23.53 3.10
C THR A 135 -5.32 24.07 3.72
N ALA A 136 -4.36 23.19 4.03
CA ALA A 136 -3.06 23.59 4.57
C ALA A 136 -2.20 24.35 3.54
N LEU A 137 -2.13 23.89 2.29
CA LEU A 137 -1.38 24.55 1.21
C LEU A 137 -1.89 25.95 0.90
N LYS A 138 -3.21 26.16 1.01
CA LYS A 138 -3.82 27.48 0.85
C LYS A 138 -3.48 28.42 2.00
N ALA A 139 -3.32 27.89 3.22
CA ALA A 139 -3.07 28.69 4.42
C ALA A 139 -1.58 28.90 4.74
N GLY A 140 -0.68 28.00 4.32
CA GLY A 140 0.71 27.97 4.75
C GLY A 140 1.71 27.78 3.61
N GLU A 141 3.00 27.86 3.89
CA GLU A 141 4.07 27.66 2.91
C GLU A 141 4.10 26.21 2.37
N ALA A 142 4.26 26.03 1.05
CA ALA A 142 4.24 24.69 0.46
C ALA A 142 5.36 23.80 0.99
N SER A 143 6.58 24.34 1.10
CA SER A 143 7.76 23.64 1.61
C SER A 143 7.53 23.06 3.00
N VAL A 144 6.96 23.85 3.92
CA VAL A 144 6.66 23.47 5.30
C VAL A 144 5.49 22.47 5.35
N VAL A 145 4.38 22.78 4.67
CA VAL A 145 3.19 21.91 4.65
C VAL A 145 3.51 20.53 4.09
N VAL A 146 4.22 20.46 2.97
CA VAL A 146 4.60 19.20 2.33
C VAL A 146 5.59 18.42 3.19
N SER A 147 6.55 19.10 3.82
CA SER A 147 7.50 18.43 4.73
C SER A 147 6.81 17.81 5.93
N ILE A 148 5.86 18.52 6.55
CA ILE A 148 5.04 17.97 7.63
C ILE A 148 4.18 16.80 7.12
N ALA A 149 3.52 16.96 5.96
CA ALA A 149 2.73 15.90 5.37
C ALA A 149 3.57 14.65 5.05
N ALA A 150 4.83 14.83 4.64
CA ALA A 150 5.79 13.76 4.35
C ALA A 150 6.22 12.95 5.59
N THR A 151 5.71 13.26 6.78
CA THR A 151 5.80 12.40 7.96
C THR A 151 4.80 11.23 7.95
N TYR A 152 3.84 11.19 7.01
CA TYR A 152 2.87 10.10 6.90
C TYR A 152 3.48 8.67 6.84
N PRO A 153 4.72 8.44 6.35
CA PRO A 153 5.35 7.11 6.42
C PRO A 153 5.50 6.59 7.86
N LEU A 154 5.56 7.48 8.86
CA LEU A 154 5.57 7.09 10.28
C LEU A 154 4.22 6.49 10.68
N VAL A 155 3.12 7.11 10.26
CA VAL A 155 1.76 6.60 10.48
C VAL A 155 1.60 5.27 9.73
N ALA A 156 2.07 5.19 8.48
CA ALA A 156 2.05 3.96 7.70
C ALA A 156 2.85 2.83 8.37
N LEU A 157 4.02 3.14 8.95
CA LEU A 157 4.81 2.18 9.71
C LEU A 157 4.02 1.64 10.91
N VAL A 158 3.43 2.52 11.73
CA VAL A 158 2.61 2.10 12.88
C VAL A 158 1.43 1.24 12.44
N VAL A 159 0.69 1.68 11.42
CA VAL A 159 -0.46 0.93 10.87
C VAL A 159 0.00 -0.43 10.31
N SER A 160 1.14 -0.49 9.62
CA SER A 160 1.67 -1.74 9.06
C SER A 160 2.07 -2.74 10.15
N VAL A 161 2.65 -2.27 11.25
CA VAL A 161 3.01 -3.11 12.40
C VAL A 161 1.75 -3.64 13.09
N LEU A 162 0.76 -2.77 13.32
CA LEU A 162 -0.45 -3.14 14.05
C LEU A 162 -1.43 -4.01 13.25
N PHE A 163 -1.62 -3.71 11.96
CA PHE A 163 -2.69 -4.33 11.15
C PHE A 163 -2.18 -5.29 10.08
N LEU A 164 -0.96 -5.10 9.57
CA LEU A 164 -0.38 -5.96 8.52
C LEU A 164 0.62 -6.99 9.10
N GLY A 165 0.97 -6.87 10.39
CA GLY A 165 1.89 -7.78 11.06
C GLY A 165 3.34 -7.60 10.64
N GLU A 166 3.71 -6.42 10.13
CA GLU A 166 5.11 -6.12 9.81
C GLU A 166 5.96 -6.03 11.08
N SER A 167 7.19 -6.54 11.02
CA SER A 167 8.14 -6.36 12.12
C SER A 167 8.75 -4.96 12.09
N LEU A 168 8.79 -4.32 13.26
CA LEU A 168 9.55 -3.09 13.47
C LEU A 168 11.02 -3.44 13.68
N THR A 169 11.83 -3.25 12.63
CA THR A 169 13.28 -3.45 12.72
C THR A 169 13.97 -2.18 13.22
N PHE A 170 15.20 -2.33 13.73
CA PHE A 170 16.02 -1.18 14.13
C PHE A 170 16.21 -0.19 12.98
N GLN A 171 16.41 -0.68 11.76
CA GLN A 171 16.55 0.15 10.57
C GLN A 171 15.29 0.96 10.26
N LYS A 172 14.10 0.36 10.38
CA LYS A 172 12.82 1.08 10.20
C LYS A 172 12.64 2.16 11.27
N ALA A 173 12.99 1.86 12.53
CA ALA A 173 12.92 2.81 13.63
C ALA A 173 13.92 3.98 13.48
N ALA A 174 15.17 3.68 13.10
CA ALA A 174 16.19 4.71 12.86
C ALA A 174 15.81 5.61 11.67
N GLY A 175 15.32 5.03 10.57
CA GLY A 175 14.81 5.79 9.44
C GLY A 175 13.63 6.69 9.82
N ALA A 176 12.69 6.16 10.61
CA ALA A 176 11.57 6.95 11.15
C ALA A 176 12.06 8.15 11.99
N ALA A 177 13.04 7.94 12.88
CA ALA A 177 13.62 9.03 13.69
C ALA A 177 14.29 10.10 12.82
N LEU A 178 14.98 9.71 11.74
CA LEU A 178 15.58 10.65 10.79
C LEU A 178 14.53 11.48 10.04
N VAL A 179 13.41 10.87 9.62
CA VAL A 179 12.29 11.60 9.01
C VAL A 179 11.73 12.66 9.97
N VAL A 180 11.51 12.30 11.23
CA VAL A 180 11.06 13.24 12.27
C VAL A 180 12.07 14.38 12.45
N GLY A 181 13.35 14.05 12.61
CA GLY A 181 14.41 15.04 12.80
C GLY A 181 14.52 16.02 11.63
N GLY A 182 14.42 15.52 10.39
CA GLY A 182 14.43 16.35 9.18
C GLY A 182 13.26 17.33 9.14
N VAL A 183 12.05 16.90 9.53
CA VAL A 183 10.87 17.78 9.55
C VAL A 183 10.94 18.81 10.67
N ILE A 184 11.50 18.46 11.83
CA ILE A 184 11.72 19.42 12.92
C ILE A 184 12.66 20.55 12.49
N LEU A 185 13.68 20.25 11.69
CA LEU A 185 14.65 21.25 11.21
C LEU A 185 14.07 22.26 10.21
N LEU A 186 12.97 21.89 9.52
CA LEU A 186 12.29 22.74 8.53
C LEU A 186 11.20 23.63 9.14
N LYS A 187 10.91 23.48 10.44
CA LYS A 187 9.95 24.31 11.18
C LYS A 187 10.66 25.51 11.79
#